data_AF-A0A565BUU6-F1
#
_entry.id   AF-A0A565BUU6-F1
#
_cell.length_a   1.000
_cell.length_b   1.000
_cell.length_c   1.000
_cell.angle_alpha   90.00
_cell.angle_beta   90.00
_cell.angle_gamma   90.00
#
_symmetry.space_group_name_H-M   'P 1'
#
loop_
_entity.id
_entity.type
_entity.pdbx_description
1 polymer ?
#
loop_
_entity_poly.entity_id
_entity_poly.type
_entity_poly.pdbx_seq_one_letter_code
_entity_poly.pdbx_strand_id
1 'polypeptide(L)'
;MSYGEMKSISDFLRRCAPPCNLLVFGLTHETLLWKSLNHNGRTVFVEENRYYAEYYEEIYPEIDVFDVQYTTKVQEAGELVAAKEAAQNECRPVQNLLFSD
;
A
#
# COMPACT_ATOMS: atom_id res chain seq x y z
N MET A 1 1.06 -14.17 -8.74
CA MET A 1 2.51 -14.02 -8.48
C MET A 1 3.19 -15.38 -8.56
N SER A 2 4.50 -15.49 -8.85
CA SER A 2 5.19 -16.79 -8.77
C SER A 2 5.42 -17.22 -7.32
N TYR A 3 5.61 -18.53 -7.09
CA TYR A 3 5.92 -19.04 -5.75
C TYR A 3 7.18 -18.43 -5.13
N GLY A 4 8.23 -18.22 -5.95
CA GLY A 4 9.49 -17.63 -5.47
C GLY A 4 9.33 -16.20 -4.97
N GLU A 5 8.54 -15.40 -5.66
CA GLU A 5 8.20 -14.03 -5.24
C GLU A 5 7.36 -14.04 -3.95
N MET A 6 6.31 -14.87 -3.88
CA MET A 6 5.47 -15.01 -2.67
C MET A 6 6.29 -15.46 -1.45
N LYS A 7 7.20 -16.42 -1.65
CA LYS A 7 8.10 -16.90 -0.58
C LYS A 7 9.00 -15.78 -0.07
N SER A 8 9.53 -14.95 -0.96
CA SER A 8 10.42 -13.84 -0.60
C SER A 8 9.71 -12.82 0.30
N ILE A 9 8.46 -12.47 -0.03
CA ILE A 9 7.61 -11.58 0.78
C ILE A 9 7.30 -12.23 2.14
N SER A 10 6.91 -13.51 2.15
CA SER A 10 6.64 -14.26 3.39
C SER A 10 7.86 -14.36 4.31
N ASP A 11 9.05 -14.59 3.76
CA ASP A 11 10.30 -14.64 4.51
C ASP A 11 10.66 -13.27 5.09
N PHE A 12 10.31 -12.18 4.41
CA PHE A 12 10.50 -10.82 4.92
C PHE A 12 9.55 -10.53 6.08
N LEU A 13 8.25 -10.77 5.91
CA LEU A 13 7.25 -10.51 6.96
C LEU A 13 7.54 -11.31 8.24
N ARG A 14 7.98 -12.57 8.13
CA ARG A 14 8.38 -13.39 9.28
C ARG A 14 9.57 -12.83 10.06
N ARG A 15 10.45 -12.07 9.42
CA ARG A 15 11.63 -11.45 10.05
C ARG A 15 11.34 -10.03 10.57
N CYS A 16 10.21 -9.45 10.20
CA CYS A 16 9.80 -8.14 10.67
C CYS A 16 9.38 -8.22 12.15
N ALA A 17 9.93 -7.37 13.00
CA ALA A 17 9.57 -7.33 14.42
C ALA A 17 8.11 -6.82 14.58
N PRO A 18 7.22 -7.53 15.30
CA PRO A 18 5.85 -7.07 15.51
C PRO A 18 5.77 -5.83 16.42
N PRO A 19 4.84 -4.89 16.16
CA PRO A 19 3.91 -4.87 15.02
C PRO A 19 4.60 -4.39 13.74
N CYS A 20 4.47 -5.15 12.65
CA CYS A 20 5.01 -4.77 11.36
C CYS A 20 3.96 -4.00 10.55
N ASN A 21 4.36 -2.86 9.98
CA ASN A 21 3.51 -2.08 9.08
C ASN A 21 3.77 -2.50 7.63
N LEU A 22 2.75 -3.04 6.98
CA LEU A 22 2.78 -3.44 5.58
C LEU A 22 1.82 -2.56 4.78
N LEU A 23 2.34 -1.86 3.78
CA LEU A 23 1.55 -1.12 2.80
C LEU A 23 1.59 -1.87 1.47
N VAL A 24 0.42 -2.19 0.92
CA VAL A 24 0.26 -2.93 -0.34
C VAL A 24 -0.47 -2.05 -1.34
N PHE A 25 0.09 -1.95 -2.55
CA PHE A 25 -0.50 -1.19 -3.65
C PHE A 25 -1.27 -2.14 -4.57
N GLY A 26 -2.57 -1.89 -4.70
CA GLY A 26 -3.52 -2.70 -5.45
C GLY A 26 -4.09 -3.87 -4.65
N LEU A 27 -5.29 -4.30 -5.05
CA LEU A 27 -5.93 -5.50 -4.56
C LEU A 27 -5.73 -6.66 -5.53
N THR A 28 -5.38 -7.84 -4.98
CA THR A 28 -5.22 -9.07 -5.76
C THR A 28 -5.88 -10.27 -5.07
N HIS A 29 -5.78 -11.45 -5.67
CA HIS A 29 -6.21 -12.69 -5.01
C HIS A 29 -5.32 -13.07 -3.81
N GLU A 30 -4.11 -12.52 -3.71
CA GLU A 30 -3.21 -12.70 -2.56
C GLU A 30 -3.47 -11.70 -1.40
N THR A 31 -4.46 -10.81 -1.49
CA THR A 31 -4.79 -9.79 -0.44
C THR A 31 -4.92 -10.41 0.96
N LEU A 32 -5.72 -11.46 1.10
CA LEU A 32 -5.92 -12.13 2.39
C LEU A 32 -4.66 -12.88 2.87
N LEU A 33 -3.82 -13.35 1.95
CA LEU A 33 -2.53 -13.95 2.29
C LEU A 33 -1.62 -12.90 2.93
N TRP A 34 -1.56 -11.68 2.40
CA TRP A 34 -0.75 -10.60 2.97
C TRP A 34 -1.22 -10.16 4.36
N LYS A 35 -2.54 -10.04 4.55
CA LYS A 35 -3.13 -9.77 5.87
C LYS A 35 -2.79 -10.89 6.87
N SER A 36 -2.92 -12.15 6.45
CA SER A 36 -2.69 -13.31 7.31
C SER A 36 -1.21 -13.51 7.66
N LEU A 37 -0.30 -13.29 6.71
CA LEU A 37 1.15 -13.39 6.95
C LEU A 37 1.68 -12.30 7.87
N ASN A 38 1.06 -11.12 7.85
CA ASN A 38 1.38 -10.01 8.74
C ASN A 38 0.54 -10.04 10.04
N HIS A 39 0.35 -11.23 10.60
CA HIS A 39 -0.41 -11.42 11.84
C HIS A 39 0.16 -10.56 12.99
N ASN A 40 -0.71 -9.93 13.79
CA ASN A 40 -0.37 -8.93 14.82
C ASN A 40 0.29 -7.64 14.29
N GLY A 41 0.44 -7.49 12.97
CA GLY A 41 0.86 -6.26 12.32
C GLY A 41 -0.31 -5.44 11.80
N ARG A 42 0.01 -4.31 11.16
CA ARG A 42 -0.96 -3.49 10.43
C ARG A 42 -0.70 -3.66 8.95
N THR A 43 -1.70 -4.13 8.20
CA THR A 43 -1.65 -4.22 6.74
C THR A 43 -2.68 -3.28 6.16
N VAL A 44 -2.23 -2.33 5.36
CA VAL A 44 -3.07 -1.36 4.64
C VAL A 44 -2.93 -1.61 3.14
N PHE A 45 -4.07 -1.60 2.44
CA PHE A 45 -4.15 -1.71 0.99
C PHE A 45 -4.58 -0.36 0.41
N VAL A 46 -4.00 0.02 -0.72
CA VAL A 46 -4.42 1.21 -1.49
C VAL A 46 -4.83 0.81 -2.89
N GLU A 47 -6.01 1.23 -3.35
CA GLU A 47 -6.60 0.84 -4.63
C GLU A 47 -7.11 2.06 -5.39
N GLU A 48 -6.90 2.11 -6.71
CA GLU A 48 -7.35 3.25 -7.52
C GLU A 48 -8.80 3.08 -7.99
N ASN A 49 -9.25 1.84 -8.16
CA ASN A 49 -10.63 1.56 -8.49
C ASN A 49 -11.49 1.55 -7.23
N ARG A 50 -12.14 2.69 -6.95
CA ARG A 50 -13.07 2.85 -5.82
C ARG A 50 -14.13 1.75 -5.71
N TYR A 51 -14.73 1.32 -6.82
CA TYR A 51 -15.74 0.25 -6.78
C TYR A 51 -15.13 -1.10 -6.35
N TYR A 52 -13.87 -1.34 -6.69
CA TYR A 52 -13.17 -2.55 -6.32
C TYR A 52 -12.74 -2.52 -4.85
N ALA A 53 -12.33 -1.35 -4.35
CA ALA A 53 -12.07 -1.12 -2.93
C ALA A 53 -13.32 -1.37 -2.09
N GLU A 54 -14.43 -0.69 -2.42
CA GLU A 54 -15.73 -0.84 -1.73
C GLU A 54 -16.20 -2.31 -1.72
N TYR A 55 -16.11 -3.00 -2.86
CA TYR A 55 -16.44 -4.43 -2.95
C TYR A 55 -15.60 -5.30 -2.01
N TYR A 56 -14.29 -5.05 -1.90
CA TYR A 56 -13.40 -5.82 -1.03
C TYR A 56 -13.66 -5.56 0.45
N GLU A 57 -13.96 -4.32 0.83
CA GLU A 57 -14.35 -3.98 2.20
C GLU A 57 -15.67 -4.65 2.61
N GLU A 58 -16.64 -4.75 1.69
CA GLU A 58 -17.91 -5.43 1.95
C GLU A 58 -17.74 -6.93 2.21
N ILE A 59 -16.89 -7.61 1.43
CA ILE A 59 -16.72 -9.07 1.54
C ILE A 59 -15.67 -9.49 2.58
N TYR A 60 -14.75 -8.60 2.92
CA TYR A 60 -13.67 -8.82 3.90
C TYR A 60 -13.60 -7.65 4.90
N PRO A 61 -14.47 -7.59 5.92
CA PRO A 61 -14.48 -6.50 6.89
C PRO A 61 -13.20 -6.34 7.72
N GLU A 62 -12.30 -7.33 7.70
CA GLU A 62 -11.05 -7.35 8.45
C GLU A 62 -9.84 -6.69 7.74
N ILE A 63 -9.98 -6.32 6.46
CA ILE A 63 -8.91 -5.63 5.72
C ILE A 63 -9.10 -4.12 5.74
N ASP A 64 -7.98 -3.40 5.81
CA ASP A 64 -7.96 -1.94 5.76
C ASP A 64 -7.64 -1.50 4.33
N VAL A 65 -8.63 -1.09 3.55
CA VAL A 65 -8.47 -0.63 2.16
C VAL A 65 -8.72 0.88 2.09
N PHE A 66 -7.96 1.59 1.27
CA PHE A 66 -8.20 3.00 0.97
C PHE A 66 -8.28 3.19 -0.53
N ASP A 67 -9.33 3.83 -1.01
CA ASP A 67 -9.36 4.32 -2.38
C ASP A 67 -8.44 5.54 -2.52
N VAL A 68 -7.60 5.54 -3.55
CA VAL A 68 -6.63 6.60 -3.83
C VAL A 68 -6.68 6.97 -5.30
N GLN A 69 -6.15 8.14 -5.67
CA GLN A 69 -5.96 8.51 -7.07
C GLN A 69 -4.46 8.62 -7.35
N TYR A 70 -3.96 7.85 -8.32
CA TYR A 70 -2.55 7.97 -8.73
C TYR A 70 -2.42 9.05 -9.80
N THR A 71 -1.89 10.21 -9.41
CA THR A 71 -1.76 11.36 -10.31
C THR A 71 -0.49 11.32 -11.17
N THR A 72 0.33 10.29 -11.04
CA THR A 72 1.64 10.16 -11.70
C THR A 72 1.75 8.85 -12.46
N LYS A 73 2.57 8.82 -13.51
CA LYS A 73 2.83 7.64 -14.35
C LYS A 73 4.25 7.13 -14.17
N VAL A 74 4.45 5.83 -14.36
CA VAL A 74 5.78 5.19 -14.26
C VAL A 74 6.81 5.83 -15.20
N GLN A 75 6.39 6.30 -16.37
CA GLN A 75 7.28 6.96 -17.33
C GLN A 75 7.87 8.28 -16.80
N GLU A 76 7.19 8.92 -15.84
CA GLU A 76 7.60 10.17 -15.20
C GLU A 76 8.57 9.93 -14.03
N ALA A 77 8.84 8.67 -13.66
CA ALA A 77 9.60 8.34 -12.45
C ALA A 77 10.98 9.00 -12.40
N GLY A 78 11.69 9.08 -13.53
CA GLY A 78 13.00 9.73 -13.59
C GLY A 78 12.94 11.22 -13.24
N GLU A 79 11.97 11.94 -13.82
CA GLU A 79 11.77 13.37 -13.57
C GLU A 79 11.30 13.64 -12.14
N LEU A 80 10.39 12.80 -11.62
CA LEU A 80 9.87 12.92 -10.26
C LEU A 80 10.93 12.69 -9.18
N VAL A 81 11.80 11.69 -9.37
CA VAL A 81 12.91 11.40 -8.46
C VAL A 81 13.92 12.56 -8.45
N ALA A 82 14.29 13.07 -9.64
CA ALA A 82 15.20 14.21 -9.76
C ALA A 82 14.61 15.48 -9.11
N ALA A 83 13.33 15.74 -9.31
CA ALA A 83 12.63 16.87 -8.67
C ALA A 83 12.65 16.74 -7.13
N LYS A 84 12.41 15.54 -6.59
CA LYS A 84 12.47 15.27 -5.15
C LYS A 84 13.87 15.52 -4.57
N GLU A 85 14.93 15.18 -5.31
CA GLU A 85 16.31 15.41 -4.88
C GLU A 85 16.66 16.91 -4.89
N ALA A 86 16.23 17.64 -5.91
CA ALA A 86 16.43 19.08 -6.03
C ALA A 86 15.68 19.88 -4.95
N ALA A 87 14.54 19.38 -4.47
CA ALA A 87 13.69 20.07 -3.50
C ALA A 87 14.27 20.10 -2.06
N GLN A 88 15.36 19.39 -1.75
CA GLN A 88 16.18 19.53 -0.51
C GLN A 88 15.41 19.77 0.82
N ASN A 89 14.24 19.12 1.00
CA ASN A 89 13.30 19.20 2.16
C ASN A 89 12.16 20.24 2.10
N GLU A 90 11.88 20.86 0.96
CA GLU A 90 10.68 21.68 0.76
C GLU A 90 9.39 20.85 0.67
N CYS A 91 9.49 19.55 0.36
CA CYS A 91 8.33 18.65 0.34
C CYS A 91 7.74 18.52 1.74
N ARG A 92 6.53 19.06 1.94
CA ARG A 92 5.73 18.88 3.16
C ARG A 92 4.56 17.95 2.88
N PRO A 93 4.10 17.17 3.87
CA PRO A 93 2.86 16.43 3.74
C PRO A 93 1.74 17.39 3.33
N VAL A 94 1.09 17.10 2.21
CA VAL A 94 -0.14 17.81 1.84
C VAL A 94 -1.21 17.32 2.81
N GLN A 95 -1.65 18.20 3.70
CA GLN A 95 -2.80 17.91 4.56
C GLN A 95 -4.03 17.89 3.65
N ASN A 96 -4.53 16.69 3.33
CA ASN A 96 -5.85 16.59 2.71
C ASN A 96 -6.87 17.06 3.75
N LEU A 97 -7.36 18.29 3.59
CA LEU A 97 -8.37 18.91 4.47
C LEU A 97 -9.69 18.12 4.52
N LEU A 98 -9.86 17.13 3.63
CA LEU A 98 -11.01 16.22 3.57
C LEU A 98 -10.94 15.05 4.57
N PHE A 99 -9.78 14.75 5.15
CA PHE A 99 -9.58 13.63 6.09
C PHE A 99 -9.03 14.10 7.44
N SER A 100 -9.40 15.30 7.87
CA SER A 100 -9.12 15.79 9.21
C SER A 100 -10.28 15.39 10.13
N ASP A 101 -10.07 14.39 10.99
CA ASP A 101 -10.87 14.23 12.21
C ASP A 101 -10.52 15.32 13.23
#